data_AF-A0A9Q2I9G0-F1
#
_entry.id   AF-A0A9Q2I9G0-F1
#
_cell.length_a   1.000
_cell.length_b   1.000
_cell.length_c   1.000
_cell.angle_alpha   90.00
_cell.angle_beta   90.00
_cell.angle_gamma   90.00
#
_symmetry.space_group_name_H-M   'P 1'
#
loop_
_entity.id
_entity.type
_entity.pdbx_description
1 polymer ?
#
loop_
_entity_poly.entity_id
_entity_poly.type
_entity_poly.pdbx_seq_one_letter_code
_entity_poly.pdbx_strand_id
1 'polypeptide(L)'
;RAEYTFSSNGSGADASTFQWQWKDGETWKNAAAAGNTARTFTLPDSYAGYSVRVVVTPKGSSHPALAGVAQESSAVEVYGAPSVSGLKISGTPKVGQTLRAEYTFKANG
;
A
#
# COMPACT_ATOMS: atom_id res chain seq x y z
N ARG A 1 -1.77 -4.55 11.73
CA ARG A 1 -3.25 -4.75 11.76
C ARG A 1 -3.86 -3.45 12.25
N ALA A 2 -4.40 -2.62 11.37
CA ALA A 2 -5.23 -1.48 11.78
C ALA A 2 -6.66 -2.01 11.96
N GLU A 3 -7.17 -1.95 13.19
CA GLU A 3 -8.56 -2.27 13.49
C GLU A 3 -9.37 -1.00 13.50
N TYR A 4 -10.41 -0.95 12.65
CA TYR A 4 -11.41 0.11 12.67
C TYR A 4 -12.59 -0.37 13.52
N THR A 5 -12.73 0.15 14.74
CA THR A 5 -13.92 -0.06 15.56
C THR A 5 -15.05 0.82 15.05
N PHE A 6 -16.05 0.22 14.39
CA PHE A 6 -17.31 0.87 14.03
C PHE A 6 -18.19 0.97 15.28
N SER A 7 -18.46 2.18 15.76
CA SER A 7 -19.49 2.47 16.75
C SER A 7 -20.73 3.04 16.04
N SER A 8 -21.77 2.22 15.87
CA SER A 8 -23.04 2.68 15.30
C SER A 8 -23.72 3.69 16.24
N ASN A 9 -24.17 4.82 15.69
CA ASN A 9 -25.12 5.71 16.37
C ASN A 9 -26.46 5.75 15.58
N GLY A 10 -27.03 4.56 15.30
CA GLY A 10 -28.30 4.43 14.59
C GLY A 10 -28.69 2.98 14.24
N SER A 11 -29.90 2.79 13.69
CA SER A 11 -30.49 1.48 13.35
C SER A 11 -30.19 1.01 11.91
N GLY A 12 -29.27 1.66 11.20
CA GLY A 12 -28.89 1.33 9.83
C GLY A 12 -27.58 0.53 9.76
N ALA A 13 -27.42 -0.28 8.71
CA ALA A 13 -26.15 -0.93 8.41
C ALA A 13 -25.16 0.07 7.81
N ASP A 14 -23.87 -0.19 8.00
CA ASP A 14 -22.80 0.58 7.38
C ASP A 14 -22.77 0.33 5.86
N ALA A 15 -22.97 1.39 5.09
CA ALA A 15 -22.90 1.42 3.62
C ALA A 15 -21.83 2.40 3.13
N SER A 16 -20.83 2.70 3.97
CA SER A 16 -19.73 3.62 3.66
C SER A 16 -18.98 3.18 2.41
N THR A 17 -18.46 4.17 1.68
CA THR A 17 -17.58 3.92 0.52
C THR A 17 -16.14 4.20 0.89
N PHE A 18 -15.22 3.45 0.30
CA PHE A 18 -13.78 3.56 0.52
C PHE A 18 -13.10 3.98 -0.77
N GLN A 19 -12.03 4.74 -0.66
CA GLN A 19 -11.13 5.03 -1.76
C GLN A 19 -9.69 5.04 -1.26
N TRP A 20 -8.92 4.04 -1.66
CA TRP A 20 -7.49 3.99 -1.41
C TRP A 20 -6.77 4.99 -2.30
N GLN A 21 -5.77 5.66 -1.75
CA GLN A 21 -4.97 6.68 -2.40
C GLN A 21 -3.49 6.47 -2.14
N TRP A 22 -2.66 6.88 -3.09
CA TRP A 22 -1.21 6.88 -2.99
C TRP A 22 -0.68 8.28 -3.26
N LYS A 23 0.48 8.59 -2.69
CA LYS A 23 1.10 9.91 -2.78
C LYS A 23 2.12 9.92 -3.91
N ASP A 24 1.91 10.76 -4.91
CA ASP A 24 2.85 11.01 -5.99
C ASP A 24 3.43 12.42 -5.84
N GLY A 25 4.68 12.51 -5.38
CA GLY A 25 5.24 13.79 -4.93
C GLY A 25 4.44 14.38 -3.77
N GLU A 26 3.79 15.52 -4.00
CA GLU A 26 2.90 16.17 -3.01
C GLU A 26 1.42 15.89 -3.23
N THR A 27 1.05 15.22 -4.32
CA THR A 27 -0.35 15.01 -4.71
C THR A 27 -0.85 13.62 -4.33
N TRP A 28 -2.03 13.55 -3.70
CA TRP A 28 -2.73 12.29 -3.48
C TRP A 28 -3.52 11.90 -4.74
N LYS A 29 -3.32 10.66 -5.20
CA LYS A 29 -3.99 10.08 -6.36
C LYS A 29 -4.77 8.85 -5.95
N ASN A 30 -5.92 8.62 -6.58
CA ASN A 30 -6.67 7.39 -6.35
C ASN A 30 -5.85 6.18 -6.83
N ALA A 31 -5.79 5.14 -5.99
CA ALA A 31 -5.26 3.86 -6.38
C ALA A 31 -6.11 3.29 -7.51
N ALA A 32 -5.49 2.63 -8.49
CA ALA A 32 -6.19 2.03 -9.63
C ALA A 32 -6.22 0.50 -9.57
N ALA A 33 -5.55 -0.10 -8.58
CA ALA A 33 -5.50 -1.55 -8.42
C ALA A 33 -6.83 -2.13 -7.92
N ALA A 34 -7.03 -3.41 -8.20
CA ALA A 34 -8.23 -4.13 -7.78
C ALA A 34 -8.42 -4.04 -6.25
N GLY A 35 -9.66 -3.77 -5.81
CA GLY A 35 -9.99 -3.61 -4.40
C GLY A 35 -9.71 -2.22 -3.82
N ASN A 36 -9.31 -1.24 -4.63
CA ASN A 36 -9.12 0.17 -4.22
C ASN A 36 -10.36 0.85 -3.60
N THR A 37 -11.54 0.24 -3.68
CA THR A 37 -12.78 0.72 -3.05
C THR A 37 -13.32 -0.24 -1.99
N ALA A 38 -12.61 -1.31 -1.70
CA ALA A 38 -12.95 -2.24 -0.65
C ALA A 38 -12.41 -1.77 0.70
N ARG A 39 -13.02 -2.28 1.78
CA ARG A 39 -12.53 -2.10 3.17
C ARG A 39 -11.09 -2.60 3.35
N THR A 40 -10.71 -3.64 2.62
CA THR A 40 -9.39 -4.24 2.64
C THR A 40 -8.73 -4.09 1.29
N PHE A 41 -7.48 -3.63 1.27
CA PHE A 41 -6.73 -3.43 0.05
C PHE A 41 -5.36 -4.10 0.17
N THR A 42 -5.10 -5.05 -0.72
CA THR A 42 -3.78 -5.67 -0.88
C THR A 42 -2.96 -4.77 -1.78
N LEU A 43 -1.86 -4.22 -1.26
CA LEU A 43 -0.98 -3.33 -1.99
C LEU A 43 -0.18 -4.09 -3.06
N PRO A 44 -0.28 -3.71 -4.35
CA PRO A 44 0.65 -4.18 -5.37
C PRO A 44 2.06 -3.62 -5.17
N ASP A 45 3.07 -4.35 -5.65
CA ASP A 45 4.48 -3.94 -5.63
C ASP A 45 4.73 -2.60 -6.34
N SER A 46 3.87 -2.21 -7.29
CA SER A 46 3.94 -0.92 -7.99
C SER A 46 3.79 0.30 -7.07
N TYR A 47 3.28 0.10 -5.85
CA TYR A 47 3.17 1.17 -4.85
C TYR A 47 4.34 1.20 -3.85
N ALA A 48 5.34 0.33 -4.00
CA ALA A 48 6.54 0.37 -3.17
C ALA A 48 7.25 1.73 -3.28
N GLY A 49 7.68 2.28 -2.14
CA GLY A 49 8.30 3.60 -2.03
C GLY A 49 7.31 4.77 -1.97
N TYR A 50 6.00 4.52 -2.07
CA TYR A 50 4.97 5.56 -1.93
C TYR A 50 4.28 5.52 -0.57
N SER A 51 3.72 6.65 -0.16
CA SER A 51 2.79 6.69 0.97
C SER A 51 1.37 6.38 0.52
N VAL A 52 0.62 5.61 1.31
CA VAL A 52 -0.76 5.21 1.03
C VAL A 52 -1.68 5.62 2.18
N ARG A 53 -2.93 5.97 1.85
CA ARG A 53 -4.02 6.22 2.80
C ARG A 53 -5.35 5.71 2.27
N VAL A 54 -6.36 5.63 3.13
CA VAL A 54 -7.75 5.40 2.72
C VAL A 54 -8.59 6.62 3.05
N VAL A 55 -9.49 6.97 2.12
CA VAL A 55 -10.56 7.95 2.32
C VAL A 55 -11.86 7.18 2.49
N VAL A 56 -12.60 7.47 3.56
CA VAL A 56 -13.88 6.82 3.88
C VAL A 56 -14.97 7.87 3.85
N THR A 57 -16.00 7.64 3.03
CA THR A 57 -17.21 8.47 3.03
C THR A 57 -18.31 7.72 3.78
N PRO A 58 -18.66 8.15 5.01
CA PRO A 58 -19.61 7.45 5.83
C PRO A 58 -21.01 7.53 5.25
N LYS A 59 -21.72 6.39 5.23
CA LYS A 59 -23.08 6.31 4.71
C LYS A 59 -23.86 5.21 5.42
N GLY A 60 -25.11 5.51 5.78
CA GLY A 60 -26.03 4.53 6.35
C GLY A 60 -26.97 3.94 5.29
N SER A 61 -27.35 2.67 5.45
CA SER A 61 -28.29 2.01 4.53
C SER A 61 -29.73 2.56 4.60
N SER A 62 -30.14 3.12 5.73
CA SER A 62 -31.52 3.59 5.96
C SER A 62 -31.85 4.91 5.24
N HIS A 63 -30.84 5.75 4.96
CA HIS A 63 -31.01 7.02 4.25
C HIS A 63 -29.91 7.16 3.18
N PRO A 64 -30.02 6.43 2.06
CA PRO A 64 -28.94 6.33 1.08
C PRO A 64 -28.67 7.64 0.30
N ALA A 65 -29.52 8.65 0.41
CA ALA A 65 -29.27 9.99 -0.13
C ALA A 65 -28.34 10.83 0.76
N LEU A 66 -28.17 10.46 2.03
CA LEU A 66 -27.35 11.20 2.99
C LEU A 66 -25.98 10.51 3.13
N ALA A 67 -24.94 11.21 2.69
CA ALA A 67 -23.56 10.86 2.96
C ALA A 67 -22.97 11.85 3.96
N GLY A 68 -22.17 11.37 4.91
CA GLY A 68 -21.42 12.23 5.81
C GLY A 68 -20.14 12.75 5.16
N VAL A 69 -19.38 13.54 5.92
CA VAL A 69 -18.12 14.13 5.47
C VAL A 69 -17.05 13.05 5.34
N ALA A 70 -16.33 13.04 4.22
CA ALA A 70 -15.23 12.12 4.00
C ALA A 70 -14.11 12.31 5.03
N GLN A 71 -13.58 11.20 5.54
CA GLN A 71 -12.49 11.16 6.52
C GLN A 71 -11.30 10.42 5.93
N GLU A 72 -10.09 10.86 6.26
CA GLU A 72 -8.85 10.31 5.75
C GLU A 72 -8.09 9.61 6.87
N SER A 73 -7.48 8.46 6.57
CA SER A 73 -6.56 7.82 7.52
C SER A 73 -5.22 8.56 7.58
N SER A 74 -4.44 8.29 8.64
CA SER A 74 -3.00 8.54 8.61
C SER A 74 -2.37 7.83 7.40
N ALA A 75 -1.33 8.46 6.84
CA ALA A 75 -0.56 7.88 5.75
C ALA A 75 0.43 6.82 6.26
N VAL A 76 0.65 5.78 5.48
CA VAL A 76 1.61 4.69 5.76
C VAL A 76 2.55 4.54 4.58
N GLU A 77 3.85 4.44 4.84
CA GLU A 77 4.85 4.13 3.81
C GLU A 77 4.79 2.66 3.40
N VAL A 78 4.84 2.40 2.10
CA VAL A 78 4.79 1.05 1.54
C VAL A 78 6.20 0.61 1.19
N TYR A 79 6.66 -0.44 1.87
CA TYR A 79 7.95 -1.05 1.59
C TYR A 79 7.79 -2.22 0.59
N GLY A 80 8.60 -2.23 -0.45
CA GLY A 80 8.71 -3.37 -1.37
C GLY A 80 9.66 -4.45 -0.87
N ALA A 81 9.80 -5.55 -1.60
CA ALA A 81 10.87 -6.51 -1.37
C ALA A 81 12.20 -6.00 -1.97
N PRO A 82 13.35 -6.13 -1.28
CA PRO A 82 14.64 -5.83 -1.88
C PRO A 82 14.95 -6.82 -3.01
N SER A 83 15.76 -6.40 -3.98
CA SER A 83 16.15 -7.26 -5.11
C SER A 83 17.64 -7.16 -5.44
N VAL A 84 18.18 -8.23 -6.03
CA VAL A 84 19.54 -8.26 -6.55
C VAL A 84 19.51 -8.42 -8.07
N SER A 85 20.45 -7.77 -8.75
CA SER A 85 20.61 -7.85 -10.21
C SER A 85 22.08 -7.89 -10.58
N GLY A 86 22.41 -8.37 -11.79
CA GLY A 86 23.80 -8.43 -12.25
C GLY A 86 24.68 -9.39 -11.44
N LEU A 87 24.09 -10.42 -10.84
CA LEU A 87 24.82 -11.41 -10.06
C LEU A 87 25.82 -12.15 -10.95
N LYS A 88 27.10 -12.07 -10.59
CA LYS A 88 28.19 -12.77 -11.26
C LYS A 88 29.28 -13.13 -10.25
N ILE A 89 30.16 -14.04 -10.65
CA ILE A 89 31.31 -14.45 -9.85
C ILE A 89 32.56 -13.92 -10.54
N SER A 90 33.48 -13.35 -9.77
CA SER A 90 34.79 -12.90 -10.23
C SER A 90 35.91 -13.61 -9.45
N GLY A 91 37.12 -13.61 -10.03
CA GLY A 91 38.30 -14.29 -9.48
C GLY A 91 38.79 -15.44 -10.34
N THR A 92 39.89 -16.06 -9.90
CA THR A 92 40.52 -17.18 -10.63
C THR A 92 40.00 -18.51 -10.09
N PRO A 93 39.37 -19.38 -10.91
CA PRO A 93 38.82 -20.66 -10.44
C PRO A 93 39.93 -21.71 -10.28
N LYS A 94 40.82 -21.51 -9.30
CA LYS A 94 41.88 -22.44 -8.94
C LYS A 94 41.83 -22.73 -7.43
N VAL A 95 42.11 -23.97 -7.05
CA VAL A 95 42.19 -24.39 -5.64
C VAL A 95 43.16 -23.47 -4.88
N GLY A 96 42.70 -22.95 -3.74
CA GLY A 96 43.46 -22.00 -2.90
C GLY A 96 43.28 -20.52 -3.25
N GLN A 97 42.59 -20.19 -4.34
CA GLN A 97 42.29 -18.79 -4.71
C GLN A 97 40.89 -18.35 -4.23
N THR A 98 40.72 -17.05 -3.99
CA THR A 98 39.43 -16.45 -3.62
C THR A 98 38.56 -16.17 -4.84
N LEU A 99 37.30 -16.60 -4.78
CA LEU A 99 36.23 -16.16 -5.67
C LEU A 99 35.35 -15.14 -4.94
N ARG A 100 34.80 -14.17 -5.68
CA ARG A 100 33.91 -13.13 -5.15
C ARG A 100 32.58 -13.13 -5.88
N ALA A 101 31.49 -12.90 -5.16
CA ALA A 101 30.20 -12.59 -5.76
C ALA A 101 30.10 -11.08 -5.96
N GLU A 102 29.65 -10.67 -7.14
CA GLU A 102 29.40 -9.28 -7.51
C GLU A 102 27.93 -9.16 -7.92
N TYR A 103 27.22 -8.20 -7.37
CA TYR A 103 25.82 -7.92 -7.69
C TYR A 103 25.47 -6.47 -7.36
N THR A 104 24.44 -5.95 -8.02
CA THR A 104 23.81 -4.68 -7.66
C THR A 104 22.62 -4.97 -6.74
N PHE A 105 22.73 -4.52 -5.49
CA PHE A 105 21.62 -4.54 -4.54
C PHE A 105 20.70 -3.34 -4.77
N LYS A 106 19.41 -3.59 -4.90
CA LYS A 106 18.36 -2.58 -4.84
C LYS A 106 17.64 -2.76 -3.51
N ALA A 107 17.84 -1.79 -2.61
CA ALA A 107 17.13 -1.75 -1.35
C ALA A 107 15.61 -1.70 -1.62
N ASN A 108 14.86 -2.25 -0.67
CA ASN A 108 13.46 -1.94 -0.52
C ASN A 108 13.36 -0.44 -0.25
N GLY A 109 12.72 0.29 -1.19
CA GLY A 109 12.53 1.73 -1.10
C GLY A 109 11.97 2.16 0.24
#